data_AF-A0AAT9G6V7-F1
#
_entry.id   AF-A0AAT9G6V7-F1
#
_cell.length_a   1.000
_cell.length_b   1.000
_cell.length_c   1.000
_cell.angle_alpha   90.00
_cell.angle_beta   90.00
_cell.angle_gamma   90.00
#
_symmetry.space_group_name_H-M   'P 1'
#
loop_
_entity.id
_entity.type
_entity.pdbx_description
1 polymer ?
#
loop_
_entity_poly.entity_id
_entity_poly.type
_entity_poly.pdbx_seq_one_letter_code
_entity_poly.pdbx_strand_id
1 'polypeptide(L)' 'MPIKECNERTKEEIYASIVFRIKVMYHNKITDSEAHEAARNLIGFCQEIINYKMKKKEKEDNENNN' A
#
# COMPACT_ATOMS: atom_id res chain seq x y z
N MET A 1 -29.19 0.80 -14.53
CA MET A 1 -27.96 1.07 -15.30
C MET A 1 -26.93 0.03 -14.90
N PRO A 2 -26.37 -0.76 -15.84
CA PRO A 2 -25.32 -1.71 -15.50
C PRO A 2 -24.07 -0.94 -15.04
N ILE A 3 -23.49 -1.38 -13.93
CA ILE A 3 -22.23 -0.86 -13.38
C ILE A 3 -21.14 -1.25 -14.37
N LYS A 4 -20.66 -0.28 -15.16
CA LYS A 4 -19.53 -0.47 -16.08
C LYS A 4 -18.30 -0.89 -15.27
N GLU A 5 -17.61 -1.86 -15.82
CA GLU A 5 -16.43 -2.54 -15.27
C GLU A 5 -15.37 -1.58 -14.74
N CYS A 6 -14.71 -2.04 -13.68
CA CYS A 6 -13.62 -1.39 -12.97
C CYS A 6 -12.50 -1.04 -13.97
N ASN A 7 -12.32 0.23 -14.30
CA ASN A 7 -11.11 0.68 -15.00
C ASN A 7 -9.89 0.23 -14.19
N GLU A 8 -9.04 -0.61 -14.78
CA GLU A 8 -7.76 -1.02 -14.20
C GLU A 8 -6.90 0.23 -14.01
N ARG A 9 -6.83 0.72 -12.78
CA ARG A 9 -5.98 1.87 -12.45
C ARG A 9 -4.51 1.49 -12.58
N THR A 10 -3.72 2.36 -13.18
CA THR A 10 -2.26 2.17 -13.28
C THR A 10 -1.60 2.25 -11.90
N LYS A 11 -0.36 1.76 -11.79
CA LYS A 11 0.42 1.86 -10.54
C LYS A 11 0.61 3.32 -10.13
N GLU A 12 0.83 4.19 -11.11
CA GLU A 12 0.99 5.63 -10.94
C GLU A 12 -0.30 6.26 -10.40
N GLU A 13 -1.46 5.88 -10.93
CA GLU A 13 -2.77 6.36 -10.45
C GLU A 13 -3.08 5.91 -9.03
N ILE A 14 -2.74 4.66 -8.70
CA ILE A 14 -2.89 4.14 -7.33
C ILE A 14 -1.97 4.91 -6.36
N TYR A 15 -0.70 5.11 -6.73
CA TYR A 15 0.25 5.86 -5.92
C TYR A 15 -0.19 7.31 -5.73
N ALA A 16 -0.59 8.00 -6.80
CA ALA A 16 -1.12 9.35 -6.73
C ALA A 16 -2.35 9.45 -5.82
N SER A 17 -3.23 8.44 -5.86
CA SER A 17 -4.39 8.36 -4.95
C SER A 17 -3.99 8.24 -3.48
N ILE A 18 -2.93 7.49 -3.16
CA ILE A 18 -2.40 7.36 -1.80
C ILE A 18 -1.83 8.70 -1.33
N VAL A 19 -1.00 9.35 -2.15
CA VAL A 19 -0.40 10.66 -1.84
C VAL A 19 -1.49 11.70 -1.58
N PHE A 20 -2.51 11.75 -2.44
CA PHE A 20 -3.65 12.65 -2.28
C PHE A 20 -4.39 12.40 -0.95
N ARG A 21 -4.68 11.13 -0.62
CA ARG A 21 -5.36 10.77 0.63
C ARG A 21 -4.54 11.19 1.86
N ILE A 22 -3.22 11.00 1.84
CA ILE A 22 -2.33 11.44 2.91
C ILE A 22 -2.42 12.96 3.06
N LYS A 23 -2.30 13.71 1.96
CA LYS A 23 -2.40 15.18 2.01
C LYS A 23 -3.73 15.65 2.60
N VAL A 24 -4.84 14.99 2.26
CA VAL A 24 -6.18 15.25 2.83
C VAL A 24 -6.23 14.91 4.33
N MET A 25 -5.63 13.81 4.78
CA MET A 25 -5.57 13.44 6.21
C MET A 25 -4.81 14.48 7.05
N TYR A 26 -3.78 15.09 6.48
CA TYR A 26 -3.06 16.20 7.09
C TYR A 26 -3.75 17.56 6.87
N HIS A 27 -5.01 17.59 6.39
CA HIS A 27 -5.76 18.80 6.08
C HIS A 27 -5.01 19.77 5.15
N ASN A 28 -4.26 19.25 4.18
CA ASN A 28 -3.39 20.00 3.26
C ASN A 28 -2.33 20.87 3.96
N LYS A 29 -1.97 20.56 5.22
CA LYS A 29 -0.94 21.30 5.97
C LYS A 29 0.49 20.87 5.65
N ILE A 30 0.65 19.77 4.91
CA ILE A 30 1.95 19.28 4.45
C ILE A 30 2.16 19.59 2.97
N THR A 31 3.42 19.74 2.60
CA THR A 31 3.85 19.89 1.21
C THR A 31 3.63 18.61 0.41
N ASP A 32 3.65 18.71 -0.93
CA ASP A 32 3.58 17.53 -1.79
C ASP A 32 4.78 16.60 -1.57
N SER A 33 5.97 17.16 -1.32
CA SER A 33 7.17 16.38 -1.03
C SER A 33 7.00 15.52 0.22
N GLU A 34 6.48 16.11 1.31
CA GLU A 34 6.20 15.39 2.56
C GLU A 34 5.10 14.34 2.38
N ALA A 35 4.06 14.64 1.58
CA ALA A 35 3.00 13.67 1.28
C ALA A 35 3.53 12.47 0.49
N HIS A 36 4.42 12.71 -0.49
CA HIS A 36 5.09 11.65 -1.24
C HIS A 36 6.03 10.82 -0.35
N GLU A 37 6.77 11.46 0.54
CA GLU A 37 7.64 10.78 1.50
C GLU A 37 6.84 9.87 2.44
N ALA A 38 5.77 10.40 3.03
CA ALA A 38 4.85 9.62 3.87
C ALA A 38 4.23 8.45 3.10
N ALA A 39 3.86 8.63 1.82
CA ALA A 39 3.35 7.56 0.97
C ALA A 39 4.39 6.45 0.76
N ARG A 40 5.65 6.80 0.47
CA ARG A 40 6.74 5.81 0.31
C ARG A 40 6.99 5.04 1.60
N ASN A 41 7.03 5.74 2.74
CA ASN A 41 7.25 5.13 4.05
C ASN A 41 6.12 4.15 4.40
N LEU A 42 4.86 4.53 4.15
CA LEU A 42 3.70 3.67 4.36
C LEU A 42 3.76 2.41 3.47
N ILE A 43 4.10 2.56 2.19
CA ILE A 43 4.23 1.43 1.27
C ILE A 43 5.35 0.49 1.72
N GLY A 44 6.51 1.03 2.09
CA GLY A 44 7.63 0.24 2.59
C GLY A 44 7.26 -0.56 3.85
N PHE A 45 6.62 0.09 4.81
CA PHE A 45 6.12 -0.58 6.02
C PHE A 45 5.14 -1.71 5.72
N CYS A 46 4.19 -1.48 4.81
CA CYS A 46 3.24 -2.53 4.38
C CYS A 46 3.96 -3.72 3.72
N GLN A 47 5.00 -3.46 2.92
CA GLN A 47 5.81 -4.52 2.30
C GLN A 47 6.56 -5.35 3.36
N GLU A 48 7.11 -4.72 4.39
CA GLU A 48 7.74 -5.43 5.51
C GLU A 48 6.75 -6.35 6.24
N ILE A 49 5.53 -5.88 6.52
CA ILE A 49 4.48 -6.70 7.14
C ILE A 49 4.11 -7.89 6.25
N ILE A 50 3.95 -7.68 4.93
CA ILE A 50 3.64 -8.76 3.99
C ILE A 50 4.75 -9.79 3.99
N ASN A 51 6.01 -9.36 3.87
CA ASN A 51 7.17 -10.23 3.89
C ASN A 51 7.27 -11.04 5.19
N TYR A 52 6.99 -10.41 6.33
CA TYR A 52 6.96 -11.10 7.63
C TYR A 52 5.90 -12.21 7.66
N LYS A 53 4.68 -11.91 7.20
CA LYS A 53 3.59 -12.91 7.15
C LYS A 53 3.88 -14.06 6.20
N MET A 54 4.48 -13.78 5.04
CA MET A 54 4.87 -14.81 4.08
C MET A 54 5.92 -15.75 4.66
N LYS A 55 6.99 -15.19 5.26
CA LYS A 55 8.04 -15.98 5.93
C LYS A 55 7.51 -16.81 7.10
N LYS A 56 6.55 -16.28 7.86
CA LYS A 56 5.91 -17.03 8.96
C LYS A 56 5.17 -18.25 8.42
N LYS A 57 4.37 -18.06 7.35
CA LYS A 57 3.61 -19.14 6.72
C LYS A 57 4.53 -20.24 6.17
N GLU A 58 5.63 -19.87 5.50
CA GLU A 58 6.61 -20.83 4.98
C GLU A 58 7.22 -21.70 6.09
N LYS A 59 7.43 -21.14 7.30
CA LYS A 59 7.93 -21.93 8.44
C LYS A 59 6.88 -22.91 8.95
N GLU A 60 5.63 -22.46 9.10
CA GLU A 60 4.51 -23.31 9.54
C GLU A 60 4.23 -24.45 8.54
N ASP A 61 4.36 -24.19 7.23
CA ASP A 61 4.18 -25.20 6.19
C ASP A 61 5.34 -26.24 6.19
N ASN A 62 6.56 -25.83 6.56
CA ASN A 62 7.71 -26.76 6.65
C ASN A 62 7.71 -27.61 7.93
N GLU A 63 7.20 -27.09 9.05
CA GLU A 63 7.08 -27.84 10.31
C GLU A 63 5.98 -28.90 10.30
N ASN A 64 4.91 -28.72 9.50
CA ASN A 64 3.83 -29.71 9.37
C ASN A 64 4.12 -30.85 8.37
N ASN A 65 5.22 -30.77 7.63
CA ASN A 65 5.63 -31.78 6.63
C ASN A 65 6.80 -32.67 7.10
N ASN A 66 7.25 -32.51 8.35
CA ASN A 66 8.26 -33.35 9.02
C ASN A 66 7.63 -34.05 10.24
#